data_AF-A0A534AWH3-F1
#
_entry.id   AF-A0A534AWH3-F1
#
_cell.length_a   1.000
_cell.length_b   1.000
_cell.length_c   1.000
_cell.angle_alpha   90.00
_cell.angle_beta   90.00
_cell.angle_gamma   90.00
#
_symmetry.space_group_name_H-M   'P 1'
#
loop_
_entity.id
_entity.type
_entity.pdbx_description
1 polymer ?
#
loop_
_entity_poly.entity_id
_entity_poly.type
_entity_poly.pdbx_seq_one_letter_code
_entity_poly.pdbx_strand_id
1 'polypeptide(L)'
;VLSSLELLLAAATDSETAERGYVITGDESYLEPYQQAAAVVDGQARRLRELTADNRAQQQRLDSVVPLVTDRLANLRDVIELRRDQGFAAAQSEILTGKGKQFHDRIRRLIGEMEDTETSLLREREHRTNHSSIRAQAVIIGGGVLACGLVGLALFAIRRDFAGRARAERALRDSKDQLELRVRQRTAQLEKAGEVSARLASIVEFSDDAIASKNLEGIITSWNPGAEQVFGYSAQEVVGKPMAMLIPPERASEEPTILARIARGETTDHFETVRVHHRRIQDCPGHHRPQARGSQGASPTGAPQPAAADHPSDRRASGHPEHLPGRDPHARRAATGGFLLRLPVRPGRELPDRHERRPAQRSPGDGARDDRAGSHRDR
;
A
#
# COMPACT_ATOMS: atom_id res chain seq x y z
N VAL A 1 -31.21 -55.82 -26.20
CA VAL A 1 -32.54 -56.46 -26.30
C VAL A 1 -33.10 -56.34 -27.72
N LEU A 2 -33.28 -55.12 -28.24
CA LEU A 2 -33.78 -54.85 -29.59
C LEU A 2 -33.16 -55.72 -30.69
N SER A 3 -31.84 -55.69 -30.83
CA SER A 3 -31.14 -56.52 -31.84
C SER A 3 -31.41 -58.03 -31.71
N SER A 4 -31.56 -58.55 -30.48
CA SER A 4 -31.91 -59.97 -30.29
C SER A 4 -33.35 -60.29 -30.65
N LEU A 5 -34.28 -59.34 -30.46
CA LEU A 5 -35.67 -59.47 -30.91
C LEU A 5 -35.78 -59.45 -32.43
N GLU A 6 -35.04 -58.54 -33.09
CA GLU A 6 -34.95 -58.46 -34.56
C GLU A 6 -34.42 -59.75 -35.16
N LEU A 7 -33.34 -60.32 -34.58
CA LEU A 7 -32.78 -61.59 -35.05
C LEU A 7 -33.74 -62.77 -34.89
N LEU A 8 -34.58 -62.75 -33.85
CA LEU A 8 -35.58 -63.79 -33.62
C LEU A 8 -36.71 -63.71 -34.65
N LEU A 9 -37.17 -62.49 -34.98
CA LEU A 9 -38.14 -62.26 -36.05
C LEU A 9 -37.57 -62.60 -37.44
N ALA A 10 -36.31 -62.26 -37.69
CA ALA A 10 -35.61 -62.59 -38.92
C ALA A 10 -35.53 -64.11 -39.10
N ALA A 11 -35.08 -64.85 -38.09
CA ALA A 11 -35.01 -66.31 -38.15
C ALA A 11 -36.37 -66.96 -38.46
N ALA A 12 -37.47 -66.45 -37.89
CA ALA A 12 -38.81 -66.94 -38.21
C ALA A 12 -39.24 -66.63 -39.65
N THR A 13 -38.93 -65.42 -40.15
CA THR A 13 -39.27 -64.96 -41.51
C THR A 13 -38.46 -65.68 -42.58
N ASP A 14 -37.17 -65.86 -42.33
CA ASP A 14 -36.25 -66.53 -43.25
C ASP A 14 -36.58 -68.03 -43.32
N SER A 15 -36.98 -68.65 -42.20
CA SER A 15 -37.47 -70.03 -42.17
C SER A 15 -38.75 -70.23 -42.98
N GLU A 16 -39.69 -69.29 -42.92
CA GLU A 16 -40.91 -69.32 -43.74
C GLU A 16 -40.59 -69.14 -45.23
N THR A 17 -39.61 -68.31 -45.54
CA THR A 17 -39.15 -68.09 -46.92
C THR A 17 -38.44 -69.33 -47.46
N ALA A 18 -37.59 -69.96 -46.64
CA ALA A 18 -36.91 -71.21 -46.92
C ALA A 18 -37.89 -72.36 -47.21
N GLU A 19 -38.89 -72.54 -46.34
CA GLU A 19 -39.94 -73.56 -46.52
C GLU A 19 -40.70 -73.37 -47.82
N ARG A 20 -41.16 -72.15 -48.14
CA ARG A 20 -41.84 -71.86 -49.40
C ARG A 20 -40.95 -72.11 -50.61
N GLY A 21 -39.69 -71.69 -50.55
CA GLY A 21 -38.71 -71.94 -51.61
C GLY A 21 -38.59 -73.43 -51.91
N TYR A 22 -38.37 -74.23 -50.86
CA TYR A 22 -38.30 -75.68 -50.96
C TYR A 22 -39.59 -76.32 -51.47
N VAL A 23 -40.74 -75.90 -50.98
CA VAL A 23 -42.03 -76.46 -51.41
C VAL A 23 -42.22 -76.22 -52.90
N ILE A 24 -41.91 -75.02 -53.40
CA ILE A 24 -42.03 -74.67 -54.82
C ILE A 24 -41.02 -75.42 -55.68
N THR A 25 -39.74 -75.42 -55.32
CA THR A 25 -38.64 -75.90 -56.19
C THR A 25 -38.30 -77.38 -55.98
N GLY A 26 -38.49 -77.89 -54.77
CA GLY A 26 -37.98 -79.19 -54.32
C GLY A 26 -36.47 -79.22 -54.06
N ASP A 27 -35.78 -78.08 -54.14
CA ASP A 27 -34.33 -78.00 -53.95
C ASP A 27 -33.97 -77.78 -52.47
N GLU A 28 -33.27 -78.76 -51.90
CA GLU A 28 -32.80 -78.79 -50.51
C GLU A 28 -31.90 -77.59 -50.14
N SER A 29 -31.27 -76.93 -51.12
CA SER A 29 -30.45 -75.72 -50.87
C SER A 29 -31.25 -74.58 -50.21
N TYR A 30 -32.57 -74.53 -50.47
CA TYR A 30 -33.45 -73.53 -49.85
C TYR A 30 -33.65 -73.75 -48.35
N LEU A 31 -33.33 -74.93 -47.80
CA LEU A 31 -33.56 -75.25 -46.39
C LEU A 31 -32.42 -74.82 -45.45
N GLU A 32 -31.31 -74.29 -45.96
CA GLU A 32 -30.20 -73.81 -45.13
C GLU A 32 -30.64 -72.81 -44.04
N PRO A 33 -31.46 -71.77 -44.33
CA PRO A 33 -31.91 -70.83 -43.30
C PRO A 33 -32.78 -71.50 -42.23
N TYR A 34 -33.64 -72.44 -42.62
CA TYR A 34 -34.48 -73.20 -41.70
C TYR A 34 -33.64 -74.08 -40.76
N GLN A 35 -32.61 -74.75 -41.28
CA GLN A 35 -31.72 -75.62 -40.50
C GLN A 35 -30.96 -74.82 -39.43
N GLN A 36 -30.59 -73.57 -39.74
CA GLN A 36 -29.89 -72.68 -38.80
C GLN A 36 -30.83 -72.02 -37.78
N ALA A 37 -32.11 -71.85 -38.12
CA ALA A 37 -33.05 -71.08 -37.32
C ALA A 37 -33.25 -71.61 -35.89
N ALA A 38 -33.28 -72.94 -35.69
CA ALA A 38 -33.45 -73.52 -34.35
C ALA A 38 -32.32 -73.10 -33.38
N ALA A 39 -31.06 -73.15 -33.85
CA ALA A 39 -29.92 -72.74 -33.05
C ALA A 39 -29.92 -71.23 -32.78
N VAL A 40 -30.36 -70.42 -33.76
CA VAL A 40 -30.51 -68.97 -33.59
C VAL A 40 -31.58 -68.67 -32.56
N VAL A 41 -32.76 -69.30 -32.64
CA VAL A 41 -33.86 -69.08 -31.70
C VAL A 41 -33.45 -69.45 -30.28
N ASP A 42 -32.83 -70.61 -30.07
CA ASP A 42 -32.36 -71.02 -28.74
C ASP A 42 -31.27 -70.10 -28.17
N GLY A 43 -30.36 -69.64 -29.04
CA GLY A 43 -29.31 -68.69 -28.68
C GLY A 43 -29.88 -67.33 -28.28
N GLN A 44 -30.77 -66.77 -29.12
CA GLN A 44 -31.39 -65.46 -28.85
C GLN A 44 -32.36 -65.52 -27.68
N ALA A 45 -33.11 -66.62 -27.49
CA ALA A 45 -34.01 -66.78 -26.35
C ALA A 45 -33.25 -66.75 -25.00
N ARG A 46 -32.12 -67.46 -24.90
CA ARG A 46 -31.25 -67.40 -23.70
C ARG A 46 -30.70 -65.99 -23.48
N ARG A 47 -30.18 -65.36 -24.53
CA ARG A 47 -29.64 -64.00 -24.44
C ARG A 47 -30.72 -62.97 -24.05
N LEU A 48 -31.94 -63.11 -24.57
CA LEU A 48 -33.07 -62.26 -24.18
C LEU A 48 -33.46 -62.46 -22.72
N ARG A 49 -33.46 -63.70 -22.20
CA ARG A 49 -33.71 -63.97 -20.78
C ARG A 49 -32.69 -63.29 -19.88
N GLU A 50 -31.40 -63.35 -20.25
CA GLU A 50 -30.32 -62.68 -19.51
C GLU A 50 -30.45 -61.16 -19.56
N LEU A 51 -30.66 -60.59 -20.76
CA LEU A 51 -30.72 -59.14 -20.96
C LEU A 51 -31.96 -58.48 -20.35
N THR A 52 -33.03 -59.25 -20.12
CA THR A 52 -34.30 -58.75 -19.56
C THR A 52 -34.59 -59.31 -18.16
N ALA A 53 -33.56 -59.80 -17.45
CA ALA A 53 -33.72 -60.42 -16.13
C ALA A 53 -34.31 -59.47 -15.08
N ASP A 54 -34.11 -58.16 -15.26
CA ASP A 54 -34.64 -57.09 -14.41
C ASP A 54 -36.11 -56.72 -14.72
N ASN A 55 -36.67 -57.23 -15.82
CA ASN A 55 -37.99 -56.84 -16.30
C ASN A 55 -38.95 -58.04 -16.36
N ARG A 56 -39.75 -58.20 -15.29
CA ARG A 56 -40.73 -59.29 -15.17
C ARG A 56 -41.75 -59.33 -16.31
N ALA A 57 -42.19 -58.19 -16.84
CA ALA A 57 -43.15 -58.15 -17.93
C ALA A 57 -42.52 -58.65 -19.25
N GLN A 58 -41.26 -58.34 -19.51
CA GLN A 58 -40.53 -58.86 -20.66
C GLN A 58 -40.30 -60.37 -20.54
N GLN A 59 -39.98 -60.89 -19.34
CA GLN A 59 -39.86 -62.33 -19.10
C GLN A 59 -41.16 -63.08 -19.43
N GLN A 60 -42.31 -62.57 -18.98
CA GLN A 60 -43.62 -63.17 -19.27
C GLN A 60 -43.95 -63.19 -20.77
N ARG A 61 -43.61 -62.11 -21.50
CA ARG A 61 -43.77 -62.07 -22.96
C ARG A 61 -42.82 -63.04 -23.65
N LEU A 62 -41.59 -63.18 -23.15
CA LEU A 62 -40.61 -64.11 -23.69
C LEU A 62 -41.07 -65.57 -23.51
N ASP A 63 -41.67 -65.88 -22.36
CA ASP A 63 -42.29 -67.19 -22.09
C ASP A 63 -43.52 -67.45 -22.97
N SER A 64 -44.07 -66.42 -23.63
CA SER A 64 -45.14 -66.56 -24.62
C SER A 64 -44.61 -66.65 -26.06
N VAL A 65 -43.59 -65.86 -26.41
CA VAL A 65 -43.09 -65.77 -27.80
C VAL A 65 -42.15 -66.93 -28.16
N VAL A 66 -41.34 -67.42 -27.20
CA VAL A 66 -40.39 -68.51 -27.46
C VAL A 66 -41.13 -69.79 -27.82
N PRO A 67 -42.12 -70.28 -27.04
CA PRO A 67 -42.90 -71.45 -27.44
C PRO A 67 -43.60 -71.25 -28.78
N LEU A 68 -44.16 -70.06 -29.04
CA LEU A 68 -44.85 -69.76 -30.29
C LEU A 68 -43.93 -69.88 -31.52
N VAL A 69 -42.67 -69.48 -31.39
CA VAL A 69 -41.67 -69.58 -32.46
C VAL A 69 -41.18 -71.02 -32.61
N THR A 70 -41.00 -71.74 -31.50
CA THR A 70 -40.69 -73.18 -31.52
C THR A 70 -41.80 -73.99 -32.20
N ASP A 71 -43.05 -73.74 -31.84
CA ASP A 71 -44.23 -74.36 -32.47
C ASP A 71 -44.30 -74.04 -33.97
N ARG A 72 -43.94 -72.81 -34.35
CA ARG A 72 -43.87 -72.41 -35.76
C ARG A 72 -42.78 -73.18 -36.50
N LEU A 73 -41.58 -73.33 -35.95
CA LEU A 73 -40.50 -74.11 -36.55
C LEU A 73 -40.85 -75.60 -36.68
N ALA A 74 -41.61 -76.15 -35.73
CA ALA A 74 -42.15 -77.50 -35.81
C ALA A 74 -43.18 -77.62 -36.94
N ASN A 75 -44.12 -76.68 -37.05
CA ASN A 75 -45.09 -76.66 -38.14
C ASN A 75 -44.42 -76.54 -39.53
N LEU A 76 -43.36 -75.73 -39.67
CA LEU A 76 -42.58 -75.66 -40.90
C LEU A 76 -41.93 -77.01 -41.23
N ARG A 77 -41.43 -77.74 -40.22
CA ARG A 77 -40.90 -79.10 -40.39
C ARG A 77 -41.95 -80.03 -40.99
N ASP A 78 -43.15 -80.03 -40.42
CA ASP A 78 -44.23 -80.90 -40.86
C ASP A 78 -44.56 -80.67 -42.34
N VAL A 79 -44.54 -79.42 -42.80
CA VAL A 79 -44.79 -79.09 -44.21
C VAL A 79 -43.63 -79.52 -45.11
N ILE A 80 -42.38 -79.38 -44.67
CA ILE A 80 -41.19 -79.85 -45.40
C ILE A 80 -41.21 -81.38 -45.53
N GLU A 81 -41.54 -82.11 -44.46
CA GLU A 81 -41.66 -83.57 -44.46
C GLU A 81 -42.84 -84.02 -45.34
N LEU A 82 -43.98 -83.32 -45.25
CA LEU A 82 -45.12 -83.57 -46.12
C LEU A 82 -44.77 -83.41 -47.60
N ARG A 83 -43.95 -82.41 -47.94
CA ARG A 83 -43.44 -82.19 -49.31
C ARG A 83 -42.55 -83.34 -49.78
N ARG A 84 -41.69 -83.88 -48.90
CA ARG A 84 -40.80 -85.01 -49.19
C ARG A 84 -41.58 -86.31 -49.41
N ASP A 85 -42.56 -86.57 -48.55
CA ASP A 85 -43.23 -87.87 -48.51
C ASP A 85 -44.41 -87.97 -49.48
N GLN A 86 -45.20 -86.89 -49.59
CA GLN A 86 -46.48 -86.89 -50.31
C GLN A 86 -46.50 -85.95 -51.53
N GLY A 87 -45.42 -85.20 -51.75
CA GLY A 87 -45.26 -84.31 -52.90
C GLY A 87 -45.92 -82.93 -52.73
N PHE A 88 -45.90 -82.15 -53.81
CA PHE A 88 -46.25 -80.72 -53.78
C PHE A 88 -47.69 -80.45 -53.35
N ALA A 89 -48.65 -81.24 -53.86
CA ALA A 89 -50.07 -81.01 -53.62
C ALA A 89 -50.45 -81.13 -52.14
N ALA A 90 -49.83 -82.07 -51.42
CA ALA A 90 -50.05 -82.26 -49.99
C ALA A 90 -49.51 -81.07 -49.19
N ALA A 91 -48.26 -80.66 -49.45
CA ALA A 91 -47.66 -79.49 -48.81
C ALA A 91 -48.43 -78.19 -49.10
N GLN A 92 -48.87 -78.00 -50.35
CA GLN A 92 -49.67 -76.85 -50.74
C GLN A 92 -51.01 -76.79 -49.97
N SER A 93 -51.68 -77.93 -49.78
CA SER A 93 -52.93 -77.99 -49.03
C SER A 93 -52.76 -77.51 -47.59
N GLU A 94 -51.66 -77.89 -46.92
CA GLU A 94 -51.35 -77.43 -45.56
C GLU A 94 -51.03 -75.94 -45.52
N ILE A 95 -50.27 -75.41 -46.49
CA ILE A 95 -49.97 -73.95 -46.56
C ILE A 95 -51.25 -73.13 -46.74
N LEU A 96 -52.20 -73.62 -47.56
CA LEU A 96 -53.47 -72.95 -47.83
C LEU A 96 -54.39 -72.87 -46.60
N THR A 97 -54.14 -73.64 -45.54
CA THR A 97 -54.87 -73.52 -44.26
C THR A 97 -54.70 -72.15 -43.59
N GLY A 98 -53.66 -71.40 -43.98
CA GLY A 98 -53.37 -70.07 -43.43
C GLY A 98 -52.80 -70.07 -42.02
N LYS A 99 -52.54 -71.24 -41.41
CA LYS A 99 -51.91 -71.37 -40.08
C LYS A 99 -50.60 -70.58 -40.00
N GLY A 100 -49.77 -70.65 -41.05
CA GLY A 100 -48.49 -69.93 -41.09
C GLY A 100 -48.63 -68.42 -40.93
N LYS A 101 -49.63 -67.81 -41.58
CA LYS A 101 -49.93 -66.39 -41.43
C LYS A 101 -50.33 -66.04 -40.00
N GLN A 102 -51.15 -66.88 -39.36
CA GLN A 102 -51.58 -66.66 -37.97
C GLN A 102 -50.42 -66.71 -36.98
N PHE A 103 -49.49 -67.66 -37.16
CA PHE A 103 -48.25 -67.71 -36.37
C PHE A 103 -47.43 -66.45 -36.58
N HIS A 104 -47.17 -66.08 -37.84
CA HIS A 104 -46.35 -64.92 -38.18
C HIS A 104 -46.91 -63.61 -37.62
N ASP A 105 -48.22 -63.38 -37.79
CA ASP A 105 -48.90 -62.18 -37.29
C ASP A 105 -48.84 -62.10 -35.75
N ARG A 106 -48.90 -63.24 -35.06
CA ARG A 106 -48.83 -63.29 -33.59
C ARG A 106 -47.40 -63.12 -33.07
N ILE A 107 -46.41 -63.71 -33.74
CA ILE A 107 -44.98 -63.51 -33.45
C ILE A 107 -44.61 -62.04 -33.64
N ARG A 108 -44.94 -61.45 -34.80
CA ARG A 108 -44.66 -60.04 -35.10
C ARG A 108 -45.30 -59.11 -34.08
N ARG A 109 -46.54 -59.38 -33.66
CA ARG A 109 -47.25 -58.58 -32.65
C ARG A 109 -46.53 -58.62 -31.30
N LEU A 110 -46.21 -59.81 -30.78
CA LEU A 110 -45.54 -59.95 -29.49
C LEU A 110 -44.14 -59.33 -29.51
N ILE A 111 -43.37 -59.54 -30.59
CA ILE A 111 -42.05 -58.94 -30.75
C ILE A 111 -42.15 -57.41 -30.80
N GLY A 112 -43.13 -56.86 -31.53
CA GLY A 112 -43.40 -55.42 -31.58
C GLY A 112 -43.74 -54.84 -30.20
N GLU A 113 -44.60 -55.50 -29.42
CA GLU A 113 -44.90 -55.06 -28.05
C GLU A 113 -43.67 -55.06 -27.13
N MET A 114 -42.77 -56.03 -27.30
CA MET A 114 -41.50 -56.10 -26.57
C MET A 114 -40.54 -54.99 -26.99
N GLU A 115 -40.45 -54.70 -28.29
CA GLU A 115 -39.64 -53.62 -28.86
C GLU A 115 -40.12 -52.23 -28.43
N ASP A 116 -41.43 -51.97 -28.47
CA ASP A 116 -42.05 -50.72 -28.01
C ASP A 116 -41.75 -50.45 -26.53
N THR A 117 -41.73 -51.52 -25.73
CA THR A 117 -41.39 -51.42 -24.30
C THR A 117 -39.93 -51.06 -24.10
N GLU A 118 -39.02 -51.71 -24.83
CA GLU A 118 -37.58 -51.44 -24.71
C GLU A 118 -37.21 -50.03 -25.20
N THR A 119 -37.78 -49.60 -26.33
CA THR A 119 -37.57 -48.24 -26.86
C THR A 119 -38.09 -47.16 -25.91
N SER A 120 -39.22 -47.42 -25.24
CA SER A 120 -39.77 -46.51 -24.23
C SER A 120 -38.88 -46.42 -22.98
N LEU A 121 -38.38 -47.55 -22.48
CA LEU A 121 -37.45 -47.60 -21.35
C LEU A 121 -36.13 -46.89 -21.66
N LEU A 122 -35.61 -47.03 -22.89
CA LEU A 122 -34.41 -46.32 -23.34
C LEU A 122 -34.62 -44.81 -23.32
N ARG A 123 -35.74 -44.30 -23.87
CA ARG A 123 -36.08 -42.87 -23.84
C ARG A 123 -36.21 -42.33 -22.41
N GLU A 124 -36.79 -43.12 -21.50
CA GLU A 124 -36.90 -42.72 -20.09
C GLU A 124 -35.53 -42.64 -19.41
N ARG A 125 -34.66 -43.63 -19.64
CA ARG A 125 -33.28 -43.65 -19.11
C ARG A 125 -32.46 -42.48 -19.66
N GLU A 126 -32.62 -42.16 -20.93
CA GLU A 126 -31.97 -41.01 -21.58
C GLU A 126 -32.40 -39.69 -20.91
N HIS A 127 -33.70 -39.50 -20.69
CA HIS A 127 -34.22 -38.30 -20.03
C HIS A 127 -33.71 -38.16 -18.58
N ARG A 128 -33.71 -39.25 -17.79
CA ARG A 128 -33.19 -39.24 -16.41
C ARG A 128 -31.70 -38.87 -16.36
N THR A 129 -30.91 -39.40 -17.28
CA THR A 129 -29.48 -39.12 -17.36
C THR A 129 -29.21 -37.68 -17.82
N ASN A 130 -29.99 -37.18 -18.77
CA ASN A 130 -29.81 -35.82 -19.30
C ASN A 130 -30.08 -34.74 -18.24
N HIS A 131 -31.10 -34.89 -17.39
CA HIS A 131 -31.35 -33.97 -16.26
C HIS A 131 -30.21 -33.94 -15.24
N SER A 132 -29.56 -35.09 -15.00
CA SER A 132 -28.39 -35.14 -14.13
C SER A 132 -27.17 -34.42 -14.73
N SER A 133 -26.99 -34.54 -16.05
CA SER A 133 -25.92 -33.86 -16.79
C SER A 133 -26.08 -32.33 -16.77
N ILE A 134 -27.30 -31.83 -17.01
CA ILE A 134 -27.59 -30.38 -16.98
C ILE A 134 -27.36 -29.78 -15.58
N ARG A 135 -27.82 -30.47 -14.52
CA ARG A 135 -27.60 -30.01 -13.14
C ARG A 135 -26.12 -29.99 -12.78
N ALA A 136 -25.37 -31.03 -13.14
CA ALA A 136 -23.92 -31.09 -12.90
C ALA A 136 -23.18 -29.97 -13.65
N GLN A 137 -23.52 -29.73 -14.92
CA GLN A 137 -22.95 -28.63 -15.71
C GLN A 137 -23.25 -27.27 -15.09
N ALA A 138 -24.48 -27.03 -14.65
CA ALA A 138 -24.86 -25.77 -13.99
C ALA A 138 -24.06 -25.51 -12.71
N VAL A 139 -23.80 -26.55 -11.89
CA VAL A 139 -22.96 -26.44 -10.69
C VAL A 139 -21.52 -26.10 -11.03
N ILE A 140 -20.95 -26.73 -12.07
CA ILE A 140 -19.57 -26.45 -12.53
C ILE A 140 -19.45 -25.01 -13.02
N ILE A 141 -20.38 -24.56 -13.88
CA ILE A 141 -20.37 -23.19 -14.42
C ILE A 141 -20.58 -22.17 -13.30
N GLY A 142 -21.56 -22.38 -12.42
CA GLY A 142 -21.83 -21.50 -11.28
C GLY A 142 -20.63 -21.39 -10.33
N GLY A 143 -19.98 -22.52 -10.03
CA GLY A 143 -18.76 -22.56 -9.24
C GLY A 143 -17.60 -21.81 -9.89
N GLY A 144 -17.43 -21.92 -11.22
CA GLY A 144 -16.42 -21.18 -11.98
C GLY A 144 -16.65 -19.66 -11.95
N VAL A 145 -17.90 -19.22 -12.13
CA VAL A 145 -18.26 -17.79 -12.03
C VAL A 145 -18.00 -17.26 -10.63
N LEU A 146 -18.37 -18.01 -9.58
CA LEU A 146 -18.10 -17.66 -8.19
C LEU A 146 -16.59 -17.52 -7.92
N ALA A 147 -15.79 -18.48 -8.38
CA ALA A 147 -14.33 -18.46 -8.23
C ALA A 147 -13.70 -17.24 -8.92
N CYS A 148 -14.10 -16.95 -10.17
CA CYS A 148 -13.67 -15.75 -10.89
C CYS A 148 -14.07 -14.47 -10.15
N GLY A 149 -15.28 -14.42 -9.59
CA GLY A 149 -15.74 -13.31 -8.76
C GLY A 149 -14.89 -13.09 -7.52
N LEU A 150 -14.53 -14.17 -6.80
CA LEU A 150 -13.65 -14.10 -5.62
C LEU A 150 -12.24 -13.62 -5.98
N VAL A 151 -11.67 -14.12 -7.07
CA VAL A 151 -10.36 -13.65 -7.57
C VAL A 151 -10.43 -12.17 -7.95
N GLY A 152 -11.48 -11.74 -8.64
CA GLY A 152 -11.71 -10.33 -8.98
C GLY A 152 -11.82 -9.44 -7.74
N LEU A 153 -12.56 -9.88 -6.72
CA LEU A 153 -12.70 -9.18 -5.44
C LEU A 153 -11.37 -9.08 -4.69
N ALA A 154 -10.58 -10.17 -4.66
CA ALA A 154 -9.27 -10.18 -4.04
C ALA A 154 -8.30 -9.22 -4.74
N LEU A 155 -8.25 -9.24 -6.08
CA LEU A 155 -7.44 -8.29 -6.86
C LEU A 155 -7.89 -6.85 -6.63
N PHE A 156 -9.20 -6.60 -6.54
CA PHE A 156 -9.73 -5.28 -6.22
C PHE A 156 -9.29 -4.81 -4.82
N ALA A 157 -9.39 -5.67 -3.81
CA ALA A 157 -8.94 -5.37 -2.45
C ALA A 157 -7.44 -5.08 -2.39
N ILE A 158 -6.63 -5.90 -3.08
CA ILE A 158 -5.18 -5.71 -3.19
C ILE A 158 -4.85 -4.36 -3.85
N ARG A 159 -5.47 -4.04 -4.99
CA ARG A 159 -5.25 -2.75 -5.67
C ARG A 159 -5.65 -1.56 -4.80
N ARG A 160 -6.74 -1.70 -4.04
CA ARG A 160 -7.19 -0.68 -3.08
C ARG A 160 -6.20 -0.48 -1.94
N ASP A 161 -5.65 -1.57 -1.39
CA ASP A 161 -4.65 -1.52 -0.32
C ASP A 161 -3.35 -0.85 -0.80
N PHE A 162 -2.82 -1.27 -1.95
CA PHE A 162 -1.64 -0.65 -2.55
C PHE A 162 -1.84 0.85 -2.84
N ALA A 163 -3.02 1.25 -3.33
CA ALA A 163 -3.33 2.66 -3.54
C ALA A 163 -3.46 3.45 -2.22
N GLY A 164 -3.86 2.80 -1.13
CA GLY A 164 -3.83 3.36 0.23
C GLY A 164 -2.40 3.62 0.69
N ARG A 165 -1.53 2.59 0.64
CA ARG A 165 -0.12 2.68 1.07
C ARG A 165 0.66 3.73 0.28
N ALA A 166 0.48 3.78 -1.04
CA ALA A 166 1.15 4.77 -1.88
C ALA A 166 0.78 6.22 -1.52
N ARG A 167 -0.43 6.49 -1.01
CA ARG A 167 -0.82 7.83 -0.54
C ARG A 167 -0.17 8.18 0.80
N ALA A 168 -0.09 7.22 1.70
CA ALA A 168 0.56 7.40 3.00
C ALA A 168 2.07 7.65 2.86
N GLU A 169 2.75 6.89 1.99
CA GLU A 169 4.19 7.08 1.72
C GLU A 169 4.48 8.45 1.10
N ARG A 170 3.65 8.92 0.16
CA ARG A 170 3.79 10.26 -0.41
C ARG A 170 3.63 11.34 0.65
N ALA A 171 2.60 11.26 1.48
CA ALA A 171 2.37 12.23 2.55
C ALA A 171 3.53 12.26 3.56
N LEU A 172 4.11 11.10 3.87
CA LEU A 172 5.29 11.02 4.74
C LEU A 172 6.52 11.64 4.09
N ARG A 173 6.75 11.37 2.79
CA ARG A 173 7.86 11.95 2.03
C ARG A 173 7.75 13.48 1.97
N ASP A 174 6.57 14.01 1.66
CA ASP A 174 6.33 15.46 1.62
C ASP A 174 6.58 16.10 2.99
N SER A 175 6.13 15.45 4.08
CA SER A 175 6.38 15.94 5.43
C SER A 175 7.87 15.92 5.80
N LYS A 176 8.60 14.87 5.40
CA LYS A 176 10.05 14.76 5.58
C LYS A 176 10.78 15.87 4.82
N ASP A 177 10.46 16.09 3.55
CA ASP A 177 11.08 17.12 2.72
C ASP A 177 10.82 18.53 3.31
N GLN A 178 9.60 18.77 3.83
CA GLN A 178 9.28 20.00 4.55
C GLN A 178 10.05 20.17 5.87
N LEU A 179 10.30 19.09 6.61
CA LEU A 179 11.10 19.12 7.84
C LEU A 179 12.57 19.40 7.52
N GLU A 180 13.12 18.74 6.49
CA GLU A 180 14.50 18.98 6.05
C GLU A 180 14.69 20.43 5.59
N LEU A 181 13.72 21.00 4.85
CA LEU A 181 13.76 22.40 4.46
C LEU A 181 13.74 23.33 5.68
N ARG A 182 12.84 23.06 6.65
CA ARG A 182 12.77 23.84 7.90
C ARG A 182 14.06 23.78 8.70
N VAL A 183 14.67 22.59 8.81
CA VAL A 183 15.96 22.42 9.49
C VAL A 183 17.04 23.23 8.76
N ARG A 184 17.17 23.10 7.44
CA ARG A 184 18.15 23.88 6.65
C ARG A 184 17.97 25.38 6.83
N GLN A 185 16.73 25.88 6.79
CA GLN A 185 16.42 27.29 7.01
C GLN A 185 16.82 27.75 8.41
N ARG A 186 16.54 26.95 9.45
CA ARG A 186 16.92 27.27 10.83
C ARG A 186 18.42 27.24 11.04
N THR A 187 19.12 26.27 10.47
CA THR A 187 20.59 26.20 10.54
C THR A 187 21.21 27.42 9.88
N ALA A 188 20.78 27.78 8.66
CA ALA A 188 21.28 28.98 7.98
C ALA A 188 20.94 30.28 8.75
N GLN A 189 19.79 30.35 9.41
CA GLN A 189 19.42 31.49 10.25
C GLN A 189 20.32 31.59 11.49
N LEU A 190 20.61 30.46 12.14
CA LEU A 190 21.49 30.41 13.31
C LEU A 190 22.93 30.75 12.93
N GLU A 191 23.43 30.25 11.80
CA GLU A 191 24.75 30.60 11.27
C GLU A 191 24.87 32.11 11.04
N LYS A 192 23.91 32.72 10.34
CA LYS A 192 23.87 34.18 10.14
C LYS A 192 23.79 34.95 11.46
N ALA A 193 22.98 34.49 12.41
CA ALA A 193 22.91 35.12 13.73
C ALA A 193 24.25 35.02 14.48
N GLY A 194 24.95 33.89 14.36
CA GLY A 194 26.29 33.68 14.87
C GLY A 194 27.32 34.62 14.22
N GLU A 195 27.32 34.73 12.90
CA GLU A 195 28.20 35.65 12.15
C GLU A 195 27.97 37.12 12.55
N VAL A 196 26.71 37.55 12.66
CA VAL A 196 26.37 38.91 13.10
C VAL A 196 26.85 39.13 14.54
N SER A 197 26.61 38.17 15.43
CA SER A 197 27.08 38.26 16.82
C SER A 197 28.61 38.34 16.90
N ALA A 198 29.33 37.53 16.13
CA ALA A 198 30.80 37.55 16.09
C ALA A 198 31.33 38.87 15.51
N ARG A 199 30.68 39.40 14.47
CA ARG A 199 31.03 40.71 13.89
C ARG A 199 30.80 41.85 14.87
N LEU A 200 29.67 41.86 15.59
CA LEU A 200 29.40 42.86 16.63
C LEU A 200 30.41 42.77 17.77
N ALA A 201 30.75 41.55 18.22
CA ALA A 201 31.77 41.34 19.23
C ALA A 201 33.14 41.91 18.79
N SER A 202 33.56 41.64 17.56
CA SER A 202 34.81 42.18 16.99
C SER A 202 34.78 43.71 16.89
N ILE A 203 33.67 44.31 16.44
CA ILE A 203 33.54 45.78 16.40
C ILE A 203 33.69 46.39 17.79
N VAL A 204 33.09 45.77 18.82
CA VAL A 204 33.21 46.25 20.21
C VAL A 204 34.64 46.06 20.74
N GLU A 205 35.26 44.92 20.45
CA GLU A 205 36.62 44.58 20.91
C GLU A 205 37.70 45.49 20.31
N PHE A 206 37.58 45.86 19.03
CA PHE A 206 38.54 46.74 18.36
C PHE A 206 38.12 48.21 18.31
N SER A 207 37.08 48.62 19.04
CA SER A 207 36.71 50.03 19.11
C SER A 207 37.65 50.80 20.04
N ASP A 208 38.21 51.90 19.54
CA ASP A 208 39.00 52.85 20.33
C ASP A 208 38.14 53.62 21.36
N ASP A 209 36.81 53.61 21.21
CA ASP A 209 35.90 54.19 22.19
C ASP A 209 35.77 53.28 23.41
N ALA A 210 35.69 53.91 24.58
CA ALA A 210 35.38 53.20 25.82
C ALA A 210 33.90 52.76 25.84
N ILE A 211 33.70 51.45 25.74
CA ILE A 211 32.40 50.79 25.74
C ILE A 211 32.32 49.85 26.94
N ALA A 212 31.37 50.13 27.83
CA ALA A 212 31.06 49.27 28.96
C ALA A 212 29.55 49.01 29.04
N SER A 213 29.19 47.82 29.51
CA SER A 213 27.79 47.55 29.89
C SER A 213 27.65 47.35 31.38
N LYS A 214 26.47 47.68 31.92
CA LYS A 214 26.10 47.38 33.31
C LYS A 214 24.66 46.87 33.42
N ASN A 215 24.38 46.07 34.45
CA ASN A 215 23.02 45.69 34.81
C ASN A 215 22.30 46.81 35.59
N LEU A 216 21.03 46.59 35.93
CA LEU A 216 20.19 47.55 36.65
C LEU A 216 20.67 47.82 38.09
N GLU A 217 21.42 46.89 38.67
CA GLU A 217 22.07 47.01 39.98
C GLU A 217 23.37 47.84 39.91
N GLY A 218 23.76 48.32 38.73
CA GLY A 218 24.96 49.15 38.55
C GLY A 218 26.26 48.36 38.44
N ILE A 219 26.20 47.03 38.34
CA ILE A 219 27.36 46.14 38.22
C ILE A 219 27.80 46.06 36.76
N ILE A 220 29.09 46.21 36.51
CA ILE A 220 29.69 46.14 35.17
C ILE A 220 29.57 44.71 34.63
N THR A 221 28.94 44.54 33.46
CA THR A 221 28.70 43.25 32.79
C THR A 221 29.60 43.02 31.58
N SER A 222 30.12 44.07 30.94
CA SER A 222 31.12 43.96 29.88
C SER A 222 32.05 45.17 29.88
N TRP A 223 33.27 44.97 29.40
CA TRP A 223 34.32 45.98 29.36
C TRP A 223 35.19 45.72 28.13
N ASN A 224 35.25 46.68 27.19
CA ASN A 224 36.07 46.52 25.97
C ASN A 224 37.51 47.05 26.15
N PRO A 225 38.46 46.68 25.28
CA PRO A 225 39.84 47.19 25.33
C PRO A 225 39.96 48.72 25.28
N GLY A 226 39.09 49.41 24.53
CA GLY A 226 39.02 50.89 24.57
C GLY A 226 38.74 51.43 25.96
N ALA A 227 37.85 50.79 26.73
CA ALA A 227 37.58 51.15 28.12
C ALA A 227 38.75 50.84 29.05
N GLU A 228 39.51 49.77 28.80
CA GLU A 228 40.74 49.50 29.55
C GLU A 228 41.79 50.60 29.38
N GLN A 229 42.01 51.04 28.13
CA GLN A 229 42.96 52.13 27.83
C GLN A 229 42.51 53.46 28.44
N VAL A 230 41.22 53.77 28.31
CA VAL A 230 40.66 55.06 28.75
C VAL A 230 40.55 55.18 30.26
N PHE A 231 40.22 54.09 30.98
CA PHE A 231 40.02 54.14 32.44
C PHE A 231 41.15 53.50 33.25
N GLY A 232 42.09 52.79 32.61
CA GLY A 232 43.27 52.21 33.26
C GLY A 232 43.00 50.92 34.05
N TYR A 233 41.82 50.31 33.88
CA TYR A 233 41.45 49.05 34.53
C TYR A 233 41.23 47.94 33.49
N SER A 234 41.74 46.74 33.76
CA SER A 234 41.47 45.57 32.90
C SER A 234 40.06 45.02 33.12
N ALA A 235 39.48 44.39 32.11
CA ALA A 235 38.15 43.77 32.17
C ALA A 235 38.04 42.76 33.32
N GLN A 236 39.10 41.97 33.57
CA GLN A 236 39.14 41.01 34.68
C GLN A 236 39.06 41.69 36.05
N GLU A 237 39.55 42.92 36.18
CA GLU A 237 39.55 43.66 37.44
C GLU A 237 38.22 44.37 37.71
N VAL A 238 37.43 44.72 36.69
CA VAL A 238 36.23 45.56 36.86
C VAL A 238 34.92 44.90 36.49
N VAL A 239 34.90 43.88 35.64
CA VAL A 239 33.68 43.11 35.38
C VAL A 239 33.22 42.43 36.67
N GLY A 240 31.95 42.61 37.03
CA GLY A 240 31.39 42.15 38.31
C GLY A 240 31.53 43.16 39.46
N LYS A 241 32.20 44.30 39.28
CA LYS A 241 32.27 45.38 40.28
C LYS A 241 31.24 46.49 40.02
N PRO A 242 30.88 47.30 41.04
CA PRO A 242 30.00 48.45 40.87
C PRO A 242 30.64 49.54 40.01
N MET A 243 29.90 50.06 39.02
CA MET A 243 30.30 51.17 38.14
C MET A 243 30.56 52.48 38.92
N ALA A 244 30.04 52.59 40.15
CA ALA A 244 30.27 53.68 41.09
C ALA A 244 31.75 53.94 41.37
N MET A 245 32.61 52.92 41.28
CA MET A 245 34.05 53.06 41.52
C MET A 245 34.74 54.02 40.53
N LEU A 246 34.12 54.27 39.37
CA LEU A 246 34.63 55.18 38.35
C LEU A 246 34.06 56.60 38.49
N ILE A 247 33.19 56.85 39.48
CA ILE A 247 32.57 58.16 39.70
C ILE A 247 33.38 58.92 40.75
N PRO A 248 33.77 60.19 40.50
CA PRO A 248 34.40 61.03 41.50
C PRO A 248 33.53 61.12 42.76
N PRO A 249 34.11 61.07 43.98
CA PRO A 249 33.34 61.06 45.23
C PRO A 249 32.40 62.27 45.40
N GLU A 250 32.69 63.38 44.73
CA GLU A 250 31.85 64.59 44.70
C GLU A 250 30.55 64.40 43.92
N ARG A 251 30.43 63.34 43.11
CA ARG A 251 29.30 63.05 42.20
C ARG A 251 28.67 61.67 42.39
N ALA A 252 29.06 60.94 43.45
CA ALA A 252 28.58 59.57 43.71
C ALA A 252 27.05 59.45 43.86
N SER A 253 26.36 60.54 44.24
CA SER A 253 24.89 60.59 44.38
C SER A 253 24.12 60.67 43.06
N GLU A 254 24.81 60.93 41.93
CA GLU A 254 24.16 61.03 40.61
C GLU A 254 23.72 59.66 40.07
N GLU A 255 24.51 58.60 40.33
CA GLU A 255 24.25 57.28 39.74
C GLU A 255 22.98 56.59 40.24
N PRO A 256 22.67 56.55 41.55
CA PRO A 256 21.41 55.98 42.04
C PRO A 256 20.18 56.67 41.44
N THR A 257 20.27 57.99 41.25
CA THR A 257 19.21 58.81 40.66
C THR A 257 18.99 58.46 39.18
N ILE A 258 20.06 58.29 38.42
CA ILE A 258 20.01 57.90 37.00
C ILE A 258 19.49 56.46 36.85
N LEU A 259 19.99 55.53 37.66
CA LEU A 259 19.52 54.13 37.65
C LEU A 259 18.03 54.02 38.03
N ALA A 260 17.55 54.81 38.99
CA ALA A 260 16.14 54.85 39.38
C ALA A 260 15.24 55.36 38.24
N ARG A 261 15.68 56.35 37.46
CA ARG A 261 14.96 56.85 36.28
C ARG A 261 14.90 55.80 35.17
N ILE A 262 16.03 55.15 34.89
CA ILE A 262 16.12 54.07 33.91
C ILE A 262 15.25 52.87 34.32
N ALA A 263 15.22 52.52 35.61
CA ALA A 263 14.37 51.45 36.14
C ALA A 263 12.86 51.77 36.01
N ARG A 264 12.49 53.05 35.95
CA ARG A 264 11.12 53.50 35.66
C ARG A 264 10.79 53.59 34.16
N GLY A 265 11.72 53.18 33.29
CA GLY A 265 11.53 53.18 31.83
C GLY A 265 11.79 54.53 31.17
N GLU A 266 12.39 55.50 31.87
CA GLU A 266 12.78 56.78 31.28
C GLU A 266 14.11 56.63 30.51
N THR A 267 14.12 56.94 29.21
CA THR A 267 15.37 57.07 28.43
C THR A 267 16.11 58.32 28.85
N THR A 268 17.39 58.17 29.19
CA THR A 268 18.29 59.30 29.45
C THR A 268 19.14 59.52 28.21
N ASP A 269 18.96 60.65 27.52
CA ASP A 269 19.81 61.03 26.39
C ASP A 269 21.24 61.35 26.84
N HIS A 270 22.18 61.38 25.89
CA HIS A 270 23.63 61.56 26.06
C HIS A 270 24.00 62.43 27.27
N PHE A 271 24.50 61.80 28.34
CA PHE A 271 24.89 62.47 29.58
C PHE A 271 26.40 62.62 29.64
N GLU A 272 26.88 63.86 29.55
CA GLU A 272 28.29 64.18 29.74
C GLU A 272 28.63 64.12 31.24
N THR A 273 29.56 63.24 31.61
CA THR A 273 29.94 63.00 33.01
C THR A 273 31.46 62.90 33.14
N VAL A 274 31.98 63.22 34.32
CA VAL A 274 33.41 63.10 34.63
C VAL A 274 33.62 61.79 35.37
N ARG A 275 34.61 61.01 34.94
CA ARG A 275 34.96 59.72 35.52
C ARG A 275 36.42 59.71 35.94
N VAL A 276 36.75 58.96 36.99
CA VAL A 276 38.13 58.83 37.44
C VAL A 276 38.87 57.85 36.52
N HIS A 277 40.07 58.26 36.09
CA HIS A 277 41.03 57.39 35.42
C HIS A 277 41.96 56.79 36.48
N HIS A 278 42.15 55.48 36.44
CA HIS A 278 43.13 54.82 37.29
C HIS A 278 44.53 55.03 36.74
N ARG A 279 45.29 55.93 37.38
CA ARG A 279 46.66 56.21 36.98
C ARG A 279 47.59 55.10 37.49
N ARG A 280 47.81 54.08 36.67
CA ARG A 280 48.88 53.10 36.89
C ARG A 280 50.17 53.67 36.29
N ILE A 281 51.11 54.10 37.13
CA ILE A 281 52.48 54.36 36.67
C ILE A 281 53.08 52.98 36.39
N GLN A 282 53.19 52.63 35.12
CA GLN A 282 53.83 51.41 34.68
C GLN A 282 55.04 51.82 33.84
N ASP A 283 56.22 51.70 34.44
CA ASP A 283 57.51 51.84 33.77
C ASP A 283 57.58 50.84 32.62
N CYS A 284 57.73 51.36 31.39
CA CYS A 284 58.10 50.56 30.24
C CYS A 284 59.57 50.13 30.37
N PRO A 285 59.87 48.87 30.01
CA PRO A 285 60.90 48.71 29.00
C PRO A 285 60.52 47.68 27.92
N GLY A 286 61.02 47.93 26.71
CA GLY A 286 61.47 46.88 25.81
C GLY A 286 60.43 46.30 24.86
N HIS A 287 60.44 46.81 23.63
CA HIS A 287 60.05 46.07 22.44
C HIS A 287 60.63 44.65 22.44
N HIS A 288 59.78 43.63 22.40
CA HIS A 288 60.11 42.33 21.83
C HIS A 288 58.89 41.73 21.12
N ARG A 289 58.95 41.70 19.79
CA ARG A 289 58.10 40.84 18.95
C ARG A 289 58.43 39.37 19.24
N PRO A 290 57.47 38.49 19.53
CA PRO A 290 57.65 37.07 19.33
C PRO A 290 57.32 36.70 17.88
N GLN A 291 58.23 35.97 17.24
CA GLN A 291 58.01 35.25 15.99
C GLN A 291 56.92 34.18 16.19
N ALA A 292 55.96 34.13 15.27
CA ALA A 292 55.10 32.96 15.11
C ALA A 292 55.94 31.80 14.54
N ARG A 293 56.26 30.82 15.39
CA ARG A 293 56.71 29.51 14.94
C ARG A 293 55.49 28.74 14.44
N GLY A 294 55.55 28.33 13.18
CA GLY A 294 54.68 27.29 12.66
C GLY A 294 54.89 25.97 13.39
N SER A 295 53.82 25.24 13.60
CA SER A 295 53.86 23.79 13.74
C SER A 295 52.79 23.20 12.83
N GLN A 296 53.27 22.59 11.75
CA GLN A 296 52.57 21.56 11.01
C GLN A 296 52.44 20.32 11.88
N GLY A 297 51.40 19.53 11.62
CA GLY A 297 51.42 18.08 11.76
C GLY A 297 51.04 17.55 13.14
N ALA A 298 49.87 16.92 13.23
CA ALA A 298 49.80 15.46 13.16
C ALA A 298 48.35 14.99 13.31
N SER A 299 47.83 14.37 12.25
CA SER A 299 46.85 13.29 12.39
C SER A 299 47.45 12.15 13.22
N PRO A 300 46.62 11.41 13.96
CA PRO A 300 46.37 10.02 13.56
C PRO A 300 44.86 9.72 13.69
N THR A 301 44.18 9.28 12.63
CA THR A 301 44.08 7.88 12.21
C THR A 301 43.91 6.91 13.39
N GLY A 302 42.70 6.39 13.56
CA GLY A 302 42.42 5.35 14.54
C GLY A 302 40.93 5.04 14.62
N ALA A 303 40.43 4.27 13.64
CA ALA A 303 39.17 3.56 13.78
C ALA A 303 39.20 2.63 15.00
N PRO A 304 38.03 2.26 15.54
CA PRO A 304 37.73 0.83 15.55
C PRO A 304 36.31 0.53 15.03
N GLN A 305 36.25 -0.57 14.28
CA GLN A 305 35.03 -1.28 13.90
C GLN A 305 34.46 -2.10 15.08
N PRO A 306 33.21 -2.61 14.94
CA PRO A 306 32.31 -2.91 16.05
C PRO A 306 32.43 -4.37 16.52
N ALA A 307 31.98 -4.63 17.76
CA ALA A 307 31.68 -5.97 18.23
C ALA A 307 30.18 -6.05 18.59
N ALA A 308 29.49 -6.97 17.91
CA ALA A 308 28.15 -7.44 18.25
C ALA A 308 28.24 -8.65 19.19
N ALA A 309 27.25 -8.80 20.07
CA ALA A 309 26.55 -10.06 20.38
C ALA A 309 25.59 -9.86 21.59
N ASP A 310 24.28 -10.06 21.33
CA ASP A 310 23.40 -11.08 21.93
C ASP A 310 23.58 -11.45 23.43
N HIS A 311 22.57 -11.67 24.29
CA HIS A 311 21.09 -11.65 24.26
C HIS A 311 20.66 -11.81 25.77
N PRO A 312 19.45 -12.29 26.14
CA PRO A 312 18.25 -11.55 26.54
C PRO A 312 17.91 -11.67 28.06
N SER A 313 16.96 -10.86 28.56
CA SER A 313 16.00 -11.36 29.56
C SER A 313 14.83 -10.40 29.82
N ASP A 314 13.66 -11.01 29.73
CA ASP A 314 12.29 -10.57 29.92
C ASP A 314 11.98 -10.23 31.40
N ARG A 315 11.19 -9.18 31.67
CA ARG A 315 10.31 -9.08 32.85
C ARG A 315 9.19 -8.06 32.63
N ARG A 316 7.97 -8.58 32.72
CA ARG A 316 6.67 -7.87 32.76
C ARG A 316 6.49 -7.04 34.02
N ALA A 317 5.81 -5.90 33.90
CA ALA A 317 4.73 -5.37 34.76
C ALA A 317 4.33 -3.99 34.20
N SER A 318 3.13 -3.77 33.64
CA SER A 318 1.84 -3.54 34.31
C SER A 318 1.84 -2.28 35.18
N GLY A 319 1.15 -1.22 34.73
CA GLY A 319 0.83 -0.03 35.54
C GLY A 319 0.30 1.13 34.70
N HIS A 320 -0.96 1.51 34.92
CA HIS A 320 -1.73 2.53 34.22
C HIS A 320 -1.32 3.98 34.59
N PRO A 321 -1.86 5.02 33.91
CA PRO A 321 -1.23 6.33 33.78
C PRO A 321 -1.60 7.30 34.91
N GLU A 322 -0.62 8.07 35.39
CA GLU A 322 -0.88 9.22 36.26
C GLU A 322 -0.79 10.54 35.49
N HIS A 323 -1.90 11.26 35.60
CA HIS A 323 -2.11 12.67 35.31
C HIS A 323 -1.16 13.55 36.14
N LEU A 324 -0.42 14.45 35.48
CA LEU A 324 0.09 15.66 36.13
C LEU A 324 -0.24 16.89 35.27
N PRO A 325 -0.77 17.96 35.89
CA PRO A 325 -1.41 19.06 35.19
C PRO A 325 -0.41 20.10 34.69
N GLY A 326 -0.89 20.91 33.75
CA GLY A 326 -0.18 22.02 33.13
C GLY A 326 0.48 22.95 34.14
N ARG A 327 1.73 23.30 33.85
CA ARG A 327 2.40 24.47 34.42
C ARG A 327 2.25 25.62 33.45
N ASP A 328 1.61 26.66 33.96
CA ASP A 328 1.52 28.01 33.43
C ASP A 328 2.81 28.51 32.75
N PRO A 329 2.71 29.13 31.57
CA PRO A 329 3.82 29.75 30.87
C PRO A 329 3.98 31.20 31.34
N HIS A 330 4.33 31.41 32.61
CA HIS A 330 4.81 32.71 33.11
C HIS A 330 6.16 32.57 33.81
N ALA A 331 7.11 31.92 33.13
CA ALA A 331 8.52 32.16 33.40
C ALA A 331 8.88 33.54 32.83
N ARG A 332 8.82 34.56 33.70
CA ARG A 332 9.36 35.89 33.45
C ARG A 332 10.76 35.73 32.87
N ARG A 333 10.91 36.08 31.58
CA ARG A 333 12.20 36.44 31.00
C ARG A 333 12.77 37.52 31.90
N ALA A 334 13.82 37.19 32.67
CA ALA A 334 14.71 38.20 33.19
C ALA A 334 15.23 38.94 31.96
N ALA A 335 14.72 40.15 31.76
CA ALA A 335 15.29 41.06 30.78
C ALA A 335 16.70 41.35 31.28
N THR A 336 17.69 40.70 30.68
CA THR A 336 19.10 41.05 30.84
C THR A 336 19.31 42.41 30.17
N GLY A 337 18.78 43.46 30.80
CA GLY A 337 18.92 44.84 30.37
C GLY A 337 20.33 45.32 30.71
N GLY A 338 21.30 44.91 29.89
CA GLY A 338 22.63 45.52 29.90
C GLY A 338 22.55 46.87 29.20
N PHE A 339 22.83 47.96 29.91
CA PHE A 339 22.90 49.30 29.33
C PHE A 339 24.29 49.53 28.78
N LEU A 340 24.39 49.73 27.46
CA LEU A 340 25.63 49.94 26.75
C LEU A 340 25.94 51.45 26.77
N LEU A 341 26.97 51.85 27.52
CA LEU A 341 27.40 53.25 27.57
C LEU A 341 28.64 53.43 26.69
N ARG A 342 28.55 54.40 25.78
CA ARG A 342 29.70 55.01 25.10
C ARG A 342 30.13 56.21 25.93
N LEU A 343 31.37 56.23 26.40
CA LEU A 343 31.90 57.30 27.24
C LEU A 343 32.83 58.18 26.39
N PRO A 344 32.37 59.33 25.85
CA PRO A 344 33.23 60.21 25.09
C PRO A 344 34.28 60.83 26.02
N VAL A 345 35.54 60.82 25.59
CA VAL A 345 36.63 61.47 26.34
C VAL A 345 37.19 62.62 25.51
N ARG A 346 37.18 63.81 26.10
CA ARG A 346 38.03 64.91 25.66
C ARG A 346 39.22 65.04 26.62
N PRO A 347 40.46 65.19 26.12
CA PRO A 347 41.55 65.63 26.97
C PRO A 347 41.19 67.00 27.56
N GLY A 348 41.36 67.15 28.88
CA GLY A 348 40.95 68.33 29.63
C GLY A 348 41.50 69.62 29.02
N ARG A 349 40.61 70.59 28.77
CA ARG A 349 40.97 71.96 28.44
C ARG A 349 41.52 72.65 29.69
N GLU A 350 42.72 73.20 29.60
CA GLU A 350 43.16 74.28 30.48
C GLU A 350 42.25 75.50 30.26
N LEU A 351 41.75 76.10 31.35
CA LEU A 351 40.93 77.31 31.34
C LEU A 351 41.80 78.59 31.20
N PRO A 352 41.24 79.72 30.72
CA PRO A 352 41.90 80.63 29.78
C PRO A 352 42.50 81.88 30.42
N ASP A 353 43.49 82.46 29.74
CA ASP A 353 43.98 83.81 30.04
C ASP A 353 43.21 84.89 29.24
N ARG A 354 42.93 86.02 29.90
CA ARG A 354 42.09 87.14 29.43
C ARG A 354 42.88 88.15 28.58
N HIS A 355 42.14 88.96 27.82
CA HIS A 355 42.54 90.08 26.91
C HIS A 355 42.63 89.59 25.44
N GLU A 356 41.86 90.06 24.45
CA GLU A 356 41.35 91.40 24.11
C GLU A 356 40.02 91.35 23.32
N ARG A 357 39.40 92.53 23.15
CA ARG A 357 38.04 92.78 22.65
C ARG A 357 37.97 93.05 21.13
N ARG A 358 36.90 92.50 20.50
CA ARG A 358 36.00 93.06 19.44
C ARG A 358 36.52 93.27 18.00
N PRO A 359 35.63 93.45 16.98
CA PRO A 359 34.29 92.86 16.74
C PRO A 359 33.98 92.47 15.26
N ALA A 360 32.93 91.62 15.10
CA ALA A 360 31.86 91.54 14.08
C ALA A 360 32.04 91.98 12.59
N GLN A 361 31.56 91.12 11.67
CA GLN A 361 30.69 91.43 10.51
C GLN A 361 30.14 90.10 9.93
N ARG A 362 28.83 89.81 10.07
CA ARG A 362 27.70 90.01 9.14
C ARG A 362 27.69 89.12 7.87
N SER A 363 26.75 88.17 7.86
CA SER A 363 25.90 87.68 6.74
C SER A 363 25.37 88.83 5.85
N PRO A 364 24.80 88.63 4.63
CA PRO A 364 23.85 87.56 4.23
C PRO A 364 24.07 87.08 2.77
N GLY A 365 23.31 86.20 2.12
CA GLY A 365 21.87 85.91 2.14
C GLY A 365 21.49 85.30 0.79
N ASP A 366 20.27 84.74 0.76
CA ASP A 366 19.38 84.56 -0.39
C ASP A 366 19.89 83.83 -1.63
N GLY A 367 19.11 83.04 -2.35
CA GLY A 367 17.69 82.76 -2.42
C GLY A 367 17.59 81.77 -3.59
N ALA A 368 16.66 80.84 -3.67
CA ALA A 368 15.26 81.01 -4.01
C ALA A 368 14.89 79.59 -4.55
N ARG A 369 13.76 78.99 -4.17
CA ARG A 369 12.47 79.11 -4.89
C ARG A 369 12.70 79.03 -6.40
N ASP A 370 12.17 78.05 -7.09
CA ASP A 370 10.75 77.77 -7.39
C ASP A 370 10.89 76.88 -8.66
N ASP A 371 9.98 76.08 -9.16
CA ASP A 371 8.56 75.90 -8.97
C ASP A 371 8.19 74.65 -9.80
N ARG A 372 7.01 74.09 -9.52
CA ARG A 372 6.07 73.48 -10.49
C ARG A 372 6.48 72.20 -11.24
N ALA A 373 5.78 71.09 -11.03
CA ALA A 373 4.37 70.79 -11.38
C ALA A 373 4.23 70.10 -12.75
N GLY A 374 3.28 69.17 -12.82
CA GLY A 374 2.79 68.54 -14.04
C GLY A 374 3.00 67.03 -14.00
N SER A 375 2.04 66.25 -13.51
CA SER A 375 0.86 65.76 -14.26
C SER A 375 1.20 64.68 -15.28
N HIS A 376 0.78 63.44 -14.98
CA HIS A 376 -0.02 62.51 -15.82
C HIS A 376 0.14 61.09 -15.28
N ARG A 377 -0.88 60.52 -14.62
CA ARG A 377 -2.00 59.71 -15.16
C ARG A 377 -1.59 58.36 -15.78
N ASP A 378 -2.12 57.33 -15.15
CA ASP A 378 -2.73 56.11 -15.71
C ASP A 378 -1.90 55.20 -16.62
N ARG A 379 -1.47 54.05 -16.09
CA ARG A 379 -2.21 52.78 -16.26
C ARG A 379 -1.62 51.67 -15.40
#